data_AF-A0A3D8N1H5-F1
#
_entry.id   AF-A0A3D8N1H5-F1
#
_cell.length_a   1.000
_cell.length_b   1.000
_cell.length_c   1.000
_cell.angle_alpha   90.00
_cell.angle_beta   90.00
_cell.angle_gamma   90.00
#
_symmetry.space_group_name_H-M   'P 1'
#
loop_
_entity.id
_entity.type
_entity.pdbx_description
1 polymer ?
#
loop_
_entity_poly.entity_id
_entity_poly.type
_entity_poly.pdbx_seq_one_letter_code
_entity_poly.pdbx_strand_id
1 'polypeptide(L)'
;MASPPEDESRHSTRNPWLVAGAIGALGFEFVGLVLGGAFIGTRLDAHFETAPVLLLVSMAVAMLSAGWHVWKISQRFLKTQGED
;
A
#
# COMPACT_ATOMS: atom_id res chain seq x y z
N MET A 1 -35.20 30.85 -20.34
CA MET A 1 -34.15 29.81 -20.45
C MET A 1 -33.83 29.38 -19.03
N ALA A 2 -34.22 28.18 -18.64
CA ALA A 2 -33.93 27.66 -17.30
C ALA A 2 -32.50 27.09 -17.31
N SER A 3 -31.68 27.52 -16.35
CA SER A 3 -30.36 26.95 -16.08
C SER A 3 -30.48 25.48 -15.67
N PRO A 4 -29.56 24.58 -16.08
CA PRO A 4 -29.58 23.20 -15.61
C PRO A 4 -29.23 23.15 -14.10
N PRO A 5 -29.83 22.23 -13.33
CA PRO A 5 -29.59 22.15 -11.89
C PRO A 5 -28.17 21.69 -11.60
N GLU A 6 -27.45 22.60 -10.96
CA GLU A 6 -26.51 22.46 -9.84
C GLU A 6 -26.11 21.04 -9.42
N ASP A 7 -24.78 20.83 -9.41
CA ASP A 7 -24.02 19.98 -8.48
C ASP A 7 -24.76 18.76 -7.91
N GLU A 8 -24.78 17.66 -8.68
CA GLU A 8 -24.69 16.34 -8.07
C GLU A 8 -23.30 16.18 -7.45
N SER A 9 -23.17 16.80 -6.28
CA SER A 9 -22.22 16.47 -5.25
C SER A 9 -22.11 14.94 -5.17
N ARG A 10 -21.03 14.41 -5.76
CA ARG A 10 -20.61 13.01 -5.58
C ARG A 10 -20.16 12.83 -4.14
N HIS A 11 -21.09 12.91 -3.20
CA HIS A 11 -20.96 12.34 -1.88
C HIS A 11 -21.02 10.83 -2.07
N SER A 12 -19.91 10.26 -2.57
CA SER A 12 -19.63 8.84 -2.43
C SER A 12 -19.55 8.60 -0.92
N THR A 13 -20.67 8.20 -0.34
CA THR A 13 -20.71 7.59 0.99
C THR A 13 -19.71 6.44 0.93
N ARG A 14 -18.48 6.68 1.41
CA ARG A 14 -17.44 5.66 1.52
C ARG A 14 -18.00 4.58 2.41
N ASN A 15 -18.55 3.53 1.80
CA ASN A 15 -19.18 2.44 2.52
C ASN A 15 -18.12 1.89 3.49
N PRO A 16 -18.33 1.96 4.81
CA PRO A 16 -17.31 1.64 5.81
C PRO A 16 -16.83 0.20 5.69
N TRP A 17 -17.69 -0.69 5.18
CA TRP A 17 -17.34 -2.07 4.86
C TRP A 17 -16.33 -2.18 3.71
N LEU A 18 -16.43 -1.30 2.71
CA LEU A 18 -15.48 -1.19 1.61
C LEU A 18 -14.13 -0.66 2.09
N VAL A 19 -14.14 0.31 3.01
CA VAL A 19 -12.91 0.83 3.63
C VAL A 19 -12.25 -0.24 4.50
N ALA A 20 -13.02 -0.97 5.30
CA ALA A 20 -12.52 -2.08 6.10
C ALA A 20 -11.94 -3.21 5.23
N GLY A 21 -12.61 -3.55 4.12
CA GLY A 21 -12.10 -4.52 3.14
C GLY A 21 -10.79 -4.07 2.49
N ALA A 22 -10.68 -2.78 2.13
CA ALA A 22 -9.46 -2.21 1.57
C ALA A 22 -8.30 -2.23 2.58
N ILE A 23 -8.54 -1.85 3.84
CA ILE A 23 -7.52 -1.90 4.91
C ILE A 23 -7.10 -3.35 5.18
N GLY A 24 -8.06 -4.28 5.20
CA GLY A 24 -7.79 -5.70 5.39
C GLY A 24 -6.94 -6.29 4.26
N ALA A 25 -7.26 -5.97 3.01
CA ALA A 25 -6.47 -6.39 1.85
C ALA A 25 -5.03 -5.83 1.91
N LEU A 26 -4.88 -4.56 2.29
CA LEU A 26 -3.58 -3.90 2.43
C LEU A 26 -2.74 -4.53 3.55
N GLY A 27 -3.37 -4.85 4.68
CA GLY A 27 -2.73 -5.57 5.78
C GLY A 27 -2.32 -6.99 5.38
N PHE A 28 -3.16 -7.69 4.62
CA PHE A 28 -2.86 -9.03 4.12
C PHE A 28 -1.67 -9.02 3.14
N GLU A 29 -1.64 -8.07 2.19
CA GLU A 29 -0.48 -7.88 1.30
C GLU A 29 0.79 -7.58 2.09
N PHE A 30 0.71 -6.72 3.11
CA PHE A 30 1.85 -6.38 3.95
C PHE A 30 2.39 -7.61 4.69
N VAL A 31 1.53 -8.39 5.32
CA VAL A 31 1.91 -9.62 6.02
C VAL A 31 2.51 -10.65 5.05
N GLY A 32 1.91 -10.80 3.87
CA GLY A 32 2.43 -11.68 2.82
C GLY A 32 3.83 -11.27 2.35
N LEU A 33 4.07 -9.98 2.14
CA LEU A 33 5.38 -9.43 1.78
C LEU A 33 6.43 -9.66 2.88
N VAL A 34 6.06 -9.44 4.14
CA VAL A 34 6.96 -9.65 5.28
C VAL A 34 7.31 -11.13 5.44
N LEU A 35 6.32 -12.02 5.41
CA LEU A 35 6.55 -13.46 5.52
C LEU A 35 7.32 -14.01 4.32
N GLY A 36 6.98 -13.57 3.11
CA GLY A 36 7.68 -13.94 1.87
C GLY A 36 9.13 -13.47 1.88
N GLY A 37 9.37 -12.21 2.25
CA GLY A 37 10.71 -11.66 2.39
C GLY A 37 11.54 -12.39 3.44
N ALA A 38 10.96 -12.64 4.63
CA ALA A 38 11.63 -13.39 5.69
C ALA A 38 11.94 -14.85 5.27
N PHE A 39 11.01 -15.52 4.58
CA PHE A 39 11.22 -16.89 4.11
C PHE A 39 12.31 -16.96 3.04
N ILE A 40 12.31 -16.04 2.07
CA ILE A 40 13.35 -15.95 1.04
C ILE A 40 14.69 -15.60 1.69
N GLY A 41 14.73 -14.57 2.54
CA GLY A 41 15.95 -14.10 3.19
C GLY A 41 16.61 -15.16 4.08
N THR A 42 15.82 -15.86 4.90
CA THR A 42 16.32 -16.96 5.74
C THR A 42 16.81 -18.15 4.93
N ARG A 43 16.11 -18.51 3.84
CA ARG A 43 16.51 -19.62 2.98
C ARG A 43 17.75 -19.32 2.15
N LEU A 44 17.92 -18.05 1.76
CA LEU A 44 19.09 -17.57 1.03
C LEU A 44 20.29 -17.44 1.98
N ASP A 45 20.12 -16.88 3.19
CA ASP A 45 21.17 -16.86 4.23
C ASP A 45 21.63 -18.29 4.60
N ALA A 46 20.70 -19.25 4.71
CA ALA A 46 21.05 -20.65 4.95
C ALA A 46 21.76 -21.33 3.77
N HIS A 47 21.54 -20.86 2.53
CA HIS A 47 22.20 -21.41 1.35
C HIS A 47 23.61 -20.86 1.16
N PHE A 48 23.84 -19.59 1.53
CA PHE A 48 25.12 -18.90 1.38
C PHE A 48 25.98 -18.92 2.66
N GLU A 49 25.52 -19.58 3.73
CA GLU A 49 26.13 -19.58 5.08
C GLU A 49 26.45 -18.16 5.60
N THR A 50 25.75 -17.17 5.09
CA THR A 50 25.94 -15.77 5.49
C THR A 50 25.24 -15.52 6.82
N ALA A 51 25.84 -14.69 7.67
CA ALA A 51 25.15 -14.02 8.77
C ALA A 51 23.84 -13.39 8.25
N PRO A 52 22.81 -13.09 9.08
CA PRO A 52 21.42 -12.78 8.66
C PRO A 52 21.28 -11.45 7.88
N VAL A 53 22.02 -11.31 6.78
CA VAL A 53 22.23 -10.13 5.97
C VAL A 53 21.18 -10.12 4.87
N LEU A 54 20.88 -11.27 4.25
CA LEU A 54 19.82 -11.34 3.23
C LEU A 54 18.45 -11.17 3.87
N LEU A 55 18.25 -11.63 5.11
CA LEU A 55 17.09 -11.28 5.91
C LEU A 55 16.98 -9.76 6.09
N LEU A 56 18.05 -9.08 6.54
CA LEU A 56 18.05 -7.63 6.73
C LEU A 56 17.79 -6.87 5.42
N VAL A 57 18.37 -7.31 4.30
CA VAL A 57 18.13 -6.72 2.97
C VAL A 57 16.68 -6.91 2.54
N SER A 58 16.11 -8.10 2.72
CA SER A 58 14.72 -8.37 2.39
C SER A 58 13.74 -7.53 3.22
N MET A 59 14.03 -7.33 4.51
CA MET A 59 13.26 -6.43 5.39
C MET A 59 13.39 -4.97 4.95
N ALA A 60 14.60 -4.52 4.61
CA ALA A 60 14.81 -3.16 4.11
C ALA A 60 14.02 -2.91 2.81
N VAL A 61 14.03 -3.86 1.88
CA VAL A 61 13.24 -3.80 0.64
C VAL A 61 11.74 -3.79 0.91
N ALA A 62 11.26 -4.58 1.87
CA ALA A 62 9.85 -4.58 2.27
C ALA A 62 9.44 -3.22 2.87
N MET A 63 10.27 -2.63 3.74
CA MET A 63 10.03 -1.29 4.30
C MET A 63 10.00 -0.21 3.22
N LEU A 64 10.96 -0.24 2.29
CA LEU A 64 11.00 0.70 1.17
C LEU A 64 9.78 0.56 0.26
N SER A 65 9.37 -0.68 -0.03
CA SER A 65 8.17 -0.96 -0.83
C SER A 65 6.90 -0.45 -0.16
N ALA A 66 6.75 -0.67 1.15
CA ALA A 66 5.62 -0.15 1.92
C ALA A 66 5.59 1.39 1.92
N GLY A 67 6.73 2.04 2.18
CA GLY A 67 6.86 3.50 2.13
C GLY A 67 6.52 4.07 0.75
N TRP A 68 7.02 3.43 -0.32
CA TRP A 68 6.71 3.80 -1.69
C TRP A 68 5.22 3.66 -2.01
N HIS A 69 4.59 2.57 -1.55
CA HIS A 69 3.17 2.32 -1.80
C HIS A 69 2.27 3.37 -1.13
N VAL A 70 2.59 3.72 0.13
CA VAL A 70 1.90 4.77 0.88
C VAL A 70 2.09 6.14 0.23
N TRP A 71 3.33 6.48 -0.17
CA TRP A 71 3.61 7.74 -0.88
C TRP A 71 2.84 7.83 -2.21
N LYS A 72 2.80 6.74 -2.98
CA LYS A 72 2.06 6.66 -4.26
C LYS A 72 0.55 6.85 -4.06
N ILE A 73 -0.01 6.31 -2.97
CA ILE A 73 -1.42 6.53 -2.63
C ILE A 73 -1.68 8.00 -2.29
N SER A 74 -0.81 8.61 -1.49
CA SER A 74 -0.93 10.01 -1.06
C SER A 74 -0.87 10.98 -2.24
N GLN A 75 0.07 10.77 -3.15
CA GLN A 75 0.17 11.51 -4.42
C GLN A 75 -1.11 11.42 -5.26
N ARG A 76 -1.78 10.27 -5.26
CA ARG A 76 -3.05 10.08 -5.97
C ARG A 76 -4.17 10.96 -5.41
N PHE A 77 -4.14 11.25 -4.12
CA PHE A 77 -5.13 12.12 -3.48
C PHE A 77 -4.79 13.61 -3.61
N LEU A 78 -3.51 13.97 -3.51
CA LEU A 78 -3.07 15.37 -3.66
C LEU A 78 -3.31 15.91 -5.07
N LYS A 79 -3.22 15.07 -6.12
CA LYS A 79 -3.45 15.50 -7.50
C LYS A 79 -4.93 15.78 -7.83
N THR A 80 -5.88 15.32 -7.01
CA THR A 80 -7.33 15.56 -7.20
C THR A 80 -7.83 16.84 -6.53
N GLN A 81 -6.97 17.58 -5.82
CA GLN A 81 -7.32 18.82 -5.11
C GLN A 81 -6.61 20.07 -5.67
N GLY A 82 -5.94 19.95 -6.83
CA GLY A 82 -5.17 21.03 -7.44
C GLY A 82 -5.60 21.37 -8.86
N GLU A 83 -6.78 20.90 -9.28
CA GLU A 83 -7.39 21.26 -10.57
C GLU A 83 -8.77 21.84 -10.28
N ASP A 84 -8.74 23.00 -9.63
CA ASP A 84 -9.86 23.94 -9.51
C ASP A 84 -9.59 25.10 -10.49
#